data_AF-F0H4P7-F1
#
_entry.id   AF-F0H4P7-F1
#
_cell.length_a   1.000
_cell.length_b   1.000
_cell.length_c   1.000
_cell.angle_alpha   90.00
_cell.angle_beta   90.00
_cell.angle_gamma   90.00
#
_symmetry.space_group_name_H-M   'P 1'
#
loop_
_entity.id
_entity.type
_entity.pdbx_description
1 polymer ?
#
loop_
_entity_poly.entity_id
_entity_poly.type
_entity_poly.pdbx_seq_one_letter_code
_entity_poly.pdbx_strand_id
1 'polypeptide(L)'
;MEKKDNLSLYRETFLKKTHYTARDGKQVYIPVVYHEKMLKIVQLICSNRVNISDLLCNMLEEHFRTHGEELKALYEEALLKNMEL
;
A
#
# COMPACT_ATOMS: atom_id res chain seq x y z
N MET A 1 -0.81 27.81 2.52
CA MET A 1 -1.89 26.93 3.02
C MET A 1 -1.66 25.48 2.57
N GLU A 2 -1.29 25.25 1.31
CA GLU A 2 -1.07 23.92 0.68
C GLU A 2 -0.28 22.87 1.49
N LYS A 3 0.81 23.24 2.16
CA LYS A 3 1.64 22.23 2.87
C LYS A 3 0.91 21.52 4.02
N LYS A 4 0.03 22.22 4.73
CA LYS A 4 -0.71 21.62 5.86
C LYS A 4 -1.77 20.65 5.34
N ASP A 5 -2.40 21.02 4.23
CA ASP A 5 -3.46 20.23 3.59
C ASP A 5 -2.88 18.94 2.99
N ASN A 6 -1.70 19.01 2.36
CA ASN A 6 -0.99 17.84 1.85
C ASN A 6 -0.61 16.83 2.95
N LEU A 7 -0.23 17.32 4.15
CA LEU A 7 0.09 16.44 5.28
C LEU A 7 -1.16 15.78 5.87
N SER A 8 -2.30 16.48 5.91
CA SER A 8 -3.57 15.88 6.35
C SER A 8 -4.01 14.80 5.38
N LEU A 9 -4.01 15.12 4.09
CA LEU A 9 -4.39 14.19 3.04
C LEU A 9 -3.51 12.93 3.06
N TYR A 10 -2.19 13.08 3.21
CA TYR A 10 -1.30 11.93 3.31
C TYR A 10 -1.66 11.03 4.51
N ARG A 11 -1.94 11.63 5.67
CA ARG A 11 -2.31 10.88 6.88
C ARG A 11 -3.62 10.12 6.67
N GLU A 12 -4.60 10.76 6.07
CA GLU A 12 -5.92 10.18 5.79
C GLU A 12 -5.85 9.06 4.75
N THR A 13 -5.00 9.20 3.72
CA THR A 13 -4.82 8.18 2.69
C THR A 13 -4.02 6.97 3.19
N PHE A 14 -2.86 7.21 3.82
CA PHE A 14 -1.87 6.15 4.06
C PHE A 14 -1.75 5.68 5.51
N LEU A 15 -2.13 6.51 6.49
CA LEU A 15 -1.91 6.26 7.92
C LEU A 15 -3.24 6.00 8.65
N LYS A 16 -4.15 5.25 8.01
CA LYS A 16 -5.43 4.81 8.55
C LYS A 16 -5.39 3.33 8.95
N LYS A 17 -6.23 2.95 9.91
CA LYS A 17 -6.42 1.54 10.28
C LYS A 17 -7.19 0.83 9.17
N THR A 18 -6.82 -0.42 8.89
CA THR A 18 -7.53 -1.28 7.94
C THR A 18 -8.24 -2.41 8.67
N HIS A 19 -9.21 -3.03 8.00
CA HIS A 19 -9.89 -4.21 8.51
C HIS A 19 -9.10 -5.52 8.28
N TYR A 20 -7.99 -5.44 7.54
CA TYR A 20 -7.17 -6.60 7.23
C TYR A 20 -6.27 -6.94 8.41
N THR A 21 -6.46 -8.13 8.98
CA THR A 21 -5.50 -8.64 9.94
C THR A 21 -4.40 -9.41 9.19
N ALA A 22 -3.14 -9.24 9.61
CA ALA A 22 -2.02 -9.93 9.01
C ALA A 22 -2.16 -11.47 9.06
N ARG A 23 -2.96 -11.98 10.00
CA ARG A 23 -3.19 -13.43 10.19
C ARG A 23 -4.17 -14.00 9.16
N ASP A 24 -5.04 -13.17 8.61
CA ASP A 24 -6.01 -13.58 7.59
C ASP A 24 -5.45 -13.40 6.17
N GLY A 25 -4.26 -12.79 6.05
CA GLY A 25 -3.60 -12.52 4.77
C GLY A 25 -2.53 -13.53 4.40
N LYS A 26 -1.95 -13.35 3.20
CA LYS A 26 -0.74 -14.04 2.77
C LYS A 26 0.50 -13.21 3.13
N GLN A 27 1.57 -13.89 3.53
CA GLN A 27 2.85 -13.24 3.79
C GLN A 27 3.59 -12.96 2.47
N VAL A 28 4.18 -11.77 2.36
CA VAL A 28 5.08 -11.40 1.27
C VAL A 28 6.42 -10.97 1.86
N TYR A 29 7.50 -11.28 1.16
CA TYR A 29 8.84 -10.86 1.56
C TYR A 29 9.00 -9.35 1.35
N ILE A 30 9.54 -8.66 2.36
CA ILE A 30 9.94 -7.24 2.28
C ILE A 30 11.41 -7.16 2.73
N PRO A 31 12.30 -6.52 1.95
CA PRO A 31 13.69 -6.37 2.37
C PRO A 31 13.79 -5.65 3.72
N VAL A 32 14.73 -6.10 4.56
CA VAL A 32 14.87 -5.63 5.95
C VAL A 32 14.99 -4.11 6.07
N VAL A 33 15.70 -3.47 5.13
CA VAL A 33 15.87 -2.01 5.10
C VAL A 33 14.53 -1.26 4.94
N TYR A 34 13.57 -1.82 4.21
CA TYR A 34 12.24 -1.23 4.07
C TYR A 34 11.36 -1.56 5.26
N HIS A 35 11.46 -2.78 5.79
CA HIS A 35 10.76 -3.17 7.00
C HIS A 35 11.11 -2.26 8.19
N GLU A 36 12.40 -1.95 8.39
CA GLU A 36 12.86 -1.02 9.43
C GLU A 36 12.32 0.40 9.24
N LYS A 37 12.31 0.89 8.00
CA LYS A 37 11.74 2.21 7.68
C LYS A 37 10.25 2.26 8.02
N MET A 38 9.50 1.23 7.61
CA MET A 38 8.08 1.12 7.89
C MET A 38 7.79 1.01 9.40
N LEU A 39 8.61 0.24 10.12
CA LEU A 39 8.51 0.13 11.58
C LEU A 39 8.68 1.49 12.26
N LYS A 40 9.67 2.29 11.84
CA LYS A 40 9.87 3.65 12.35
C LYS A 40 8.68 4.56 12.06
N ILE A 41 8.09 4.47 10.86
CA ILE A 41 6.90 5.26 10.49
C ILE A 41 5.74 4.96 11.45
N VAL A 42 5.41 3.67 11.63
CA VAL A 42 4.25 3.29 12.45
C VAL A 42 4.46 3.60 13.95
N GLN A 43 5.71 3.47 14.44
CA GLN A 43 6.05 3.78 15.82
C GLN A 43 6.05 5.29 16.10
N LEU A 44 6.74 6.08 15.27
CA LEU A 44 6.98 7.50 15.54
C LEU A 44 5.80 8.40 15.13
N ILE A 45 5.15 8.08 14.01
CA ILE A 45 4.13 8.96 13.41
C ILE A 45 2.72 8.54 13.82
N CYS A 46 2.49 7.23 14.00
CA CYS A 46 1.17 6.66 14.26
C CYS A 46 0.99 6.20 15.71
N SER A 47 2.01 6.33 16.56
CA SER A 47 2.01 5.86 17.96
C SER A 47 1.49 4.42 18.10
N ASN A 48 1.87 3.53 17.17
CA ASN A 48 1.44 2.12 17.08
C ASN A 48 -0.08 1.88 16.87
N ARG A 49 -0.88 2.91 16.56
CA ARG A 49 -2.31 2.72 16.23
C ARG A 49 -2.49 2.02 14.88
N VAL A 50 -1.59 2.31 13.95
CA VAL A 50 -1.46 1.67 12.63
C VAL A 50 -0.30 0.69 12.69
N ASN A 51 -0.41 -0.47 12.06
CA ASN A 51 0.69 -1.44 11.96
C ASN A 51 1.26 -1.48 10.52
N ILE A 52 2.34 -2.24 10.32
CA ILE A 52 3.01 -2.35 9.01
C ILE A 52 2.04 -2.90 7.94
N SER A 53 1.18 -3.85 8.30
CA SER A 53 0.18 -4.40 7.37
C SER A 53 -0.85 -3.36 6.95
N ASP A 54 -1.36 -2.55 7.89
CA ASP A 54 -2.26 -1.44 7.59
C ASP A 54 -1.61 -0.46 6.59
N LEU A 55 -0.35 -0.07 6.85
CA LEU A 55 0.40 0.83 5.97
C LEU A 55 0.56 0.25 4.56
N LEU A 56 0.89 -1.04 4.45
CA LEU A 56 1.00 -1.73 3.15
C LEU A 56 -0.34 -1.79 2.43
N CYS A 57 -1.41 -2.17 3.13
CA CYS A 57 -2.74 -2.25 2.55
C CYS A 57 -3.18 -0.89 2.01
N ASN A 58 -2.94 0.20 2.73
CA ASN A 58 -3.26 1.54 2.26
C ASN A 58 -2.43 1.93 1.02
N MET A 59 -1.13 1.61 0.99
CA MET A 59 -0.28 1.86 -0.18
C MET A 59 -0.72 1.06 -1.41
N LEU A 60 -1.11 -0.21 -1.22
CA LEU A 60 -1.64 -1.05 -2.29
C LEU A 60 -2.99 -0.55 -2.80
N GLU A 61 -3.91 -0.21 -1.89
CA GLU A 61 -5.22 0.35 -2.24
C GLU A 61 -5.06 1.63 -3.08
N GLU A 62 -4.20 2.54 -2.64
CA GLU A 62 -3.93 3.78 -3.37
C GLU A 62 -3.24 3.54 -4.72
N HIS A 63 -2.29 2.60 -4.77
CA HIS A 63 -1.62 2.24 -6.00
C HIS A 63 -2.61 1.68 -7.02
N PHE A 64 -3.48 0.74 -6.63
CA PHE A 64 -4.48 0.18 -7.52
C PHE A 64 -5.56 1.20 -7.90
N ARG A 65 -5.90 2.13 -7.01
CA ARG A 65 -6.82 3.23 -7.33
C ARG A 65 -6.24 4.18 -8.38
N THR A 66 -4.94 4.44 -8.31
CA THR A 66 -4.27 5.44 -9.17
C THR A 66 -3.76 4.83 -10.48
N HIS A 67 -3.32 3.58 -10.46
CA HIS A 67 -2.63 2.91 -11.57
C HIS A 67 -3.30 1.60 -12.01
N GLY A 68 -4.50 1.31 -11.52
CA GLY A 68 -5.20 0.06 -11.78
C GLY A 68 -5.62 -0.11 -13.24
N GLU A 69 -5.91 0.99 -13.94
CA GLU A 69 -6.28 0.95 -15.36
C GLU A 69 -5.10 0.53 -16.23
N GLU A 70 -3.91 1.12 -16.00
CA GLU A 70 -2.69 0.76 -16.71
C GLU A 70 -2.28 -0.69 -16.40
N LEU A 71 -2.37 -1.09 -15.13
CA LEU A 71 -2.10 -2.48 -14.74
C LEU A 71 -3.05 -3.47 -15.43
N LYS A 72 -4.34 -3.12 -15.53
CA LYS A 72 -5.34 -3.93 -16.21
C LYS A 72 -5.06 -4.04 -17.71
N ALA A 73 -4.70 -2.94 -18.37
CA ALA A 73 -4.36 -2.95 -19.79
C ALA A 73 -3.17 -3.88 -20.09
N LEU A 74 -2.10 -3.80 -19.28
CA LEU A 74 -0.93 -4.68 -19.40
C LEU A 74 -1.29 -6.16 -19.15
N TYR A 75 -2.18 -6.41 -18.19
CA TYR A 75 -2.66 -7.76 -17.89
C TYR A 75 -3.45 -8.37 -19.06
N GLU A 76 -4.36 -7.60 -19.67
CA GLU A 76 -5.13 -8.03 -20.84
C GLU A 76 -4.23 -8.28 -22.06
N GLU A 77 -3.24 -7.41 -22.29
CA GLU A 77 -2.24 -7.61 -23.34
C GLU A 77 -1.46 -8.92 -23.14
N ALA A 78 -1.03 -9.20 -21.91
CA ALA A 78 -0.32 -10.43 -21.58
C ALA A 78 -1.20 -11.69 -21.77
N LEU A 79 -2.49 -11.63 -21.40
CA LEU A 79 -3.42 -12.74 -21.60
C LEU A 79 -3.63 -13.07 -23.07
N LEU A 80 -3.80 -12.06 -23.93
CA LEU A 80 -3.99 -12.26 -25.37
C LEU A 80 -2.76 -12.94 -25.99
N LYS A 81 -1.55 -12.47 -25.67
CA LYS A 81 -0.29 -13.08 -26.16
C LYS A 81 -0.14 -14.54 -25.76
N ASN A 82 -0.61 -14.91 -24.57
CA ASN A 82 -0.50 -16.28 -24.07
C ASN A 82 -1.58 -17.23 -24.62
N MET A 83 -2.64 -16.72 -25.25
CA MET A 83 -3.67 -17.51 -25.91
C MET A 83 -3.37 -17.80 -27.40
N GLU A 84 -2.37 -17.11 -27.97
CA GLU A 84 -1.91 -17.31 -29.35
C GLU A 84 -0.79 -18.38 -29.47
N LEU A 85 -0.42 -19.02 -28.36
CA LEU A 85 0.56 -20.11 -28.25
C LEU A 85 -0.12 -21.43 -27.88
#